data_AF-A0A6F8PM55-F1
#
_entry.id   AF-A0A6F8PM55-F1
#
_cell.length_a   1.000
_cell.length_b   1.000
_cell.length_c   1.000
_cell.angle_alpha   90.00
_cell.angle_beta   90.00
_cell.angle_gamma   90.00
#
_symmetry.space_group_name_H-M   'P 1'
#
loop_
_entity.id
_entity.type
_entity.pdbx_description
1 polymer ?
#
loop_
_entity_poly.entity_id
_entity_poly.type
_entity_poly.pdbx_seq_one_letter_code
_entity_poly.pdbx_strand_id
1 'polypeptide(L)'
;MAILNKDKTLDFKKLHLLGLSKQMLNAAENEDWDEFSRLNVQFDRSRQQLFEQSPDALKEILPSLLDDNQRYLSAIKVSMSSLSKQRLKDLSNLKKLKAYIKET
;
A
#
# COMPACT_ATOMS: atom_id res chain seq x y z
N MET A 1 2.75 18.07 -35.57
CA MET A 1 1.70 17.91 -34.53
C MET A 1 1.84 16.67 -33.63
N ALA A 2 2.83 15.77 -33.82
CA ALA A 2 2.91 14.53 -33.01
C ALA A 2 3.58 14.68 -31.63
N ILE A 3 4.38 15.72 -31.41
CA ILE A 3 5.18 15.91 -30.17
C ILE A 3 4.27 16.30 -28.99
N LEU A 4 3.27 17.16 -29.23
CA LEU A 4 2.37 17.68 -28.19
C LEU A 4 1.48 16.61 -27.53
N ASN A 5 1.24 15.47 -28.20
CA ASN A 5 0.40 14.39 -27.69
C ASN A 5 1.19 13.39 -26.81
N LYS A 6 2.50 13.26 -27.02
CA LYS A 6 3.34 12.35 -26.20
C LYS A 6 3.53 12.88 -24.78
N ASP A 7 3.78 14.18 -24.62
CA ASP A 7 3.99 14.80 -23.31
C ASP A 7 2.74 14.72 -22.43
N LYS A 8 1.57 15.05 -22.98
CA LYS A 8 0.28 14.92 -22.26
C LYS A 8 -0.03 13.48 -21.82
N THR A 9 0.35 12.50 -22.64
CA THR A 9 0.16 11.08 -22.33
C THR A 9 1.08 10.64 -21.19
N LEU A 10 2.30 11.18 -21.14
CA LEU A 10 3.27 10.88 -20.10
C LEU A 10 2.85 11.49 -18.76
N ASP A 11 2.40 12.75 -18.77
CA ASP A 11 1.91 13.43 -17.57
C ASP A 11 0.66 12.75 -17.00
N PHE A 12 -0.25 12.28 -17.85
CA PHE A 12 -1.39 11.49 -17.39
C PHE A 12 -0.96 10.19 -16.70
N LYS A 13 0.06 9.50 -17.23
CA LYS A 13 0.59 8.26 -16.62
C LYS A 13 1.28 8.54 -15.28
N LYS A 14 2.02 9.65 -15.17
CA LYS A 14 2.61 10.10 -13.91
C LYS A 14 1.52 10.38 -12.86
N LEU A 15 0.49 11.15 -13.24
CA LEU A 15 -0.64 11.46 -12.36
C LEU A 15 -1.42 10.21 -11.96
N HIS A 16 -1.63 9.28 -12.88
CA HIS A 16 -2.28 8.01 -12.58
C HIS A 16 -1.48 7.22 -11.53
N LEU A 17 -0.15 7.14 -11.67
CA LEU A 17 0.71 6.42 -10.73
C LEU A 17 0.73 7.09 -9.35
N LEU A 18 0.79 8.43 -9.29
CA LEU A 18 0.63 9.19 -8.06
C LEU A 18 -0.74 8.99 -7.42
N GLY A 19 -1.80 8.93 -8.23
CA GLY A 19 -3.16 8.65 -7.76
C GLY A 19 -3.27 7.28 -7.12
N LEU A 20 -2.73 6.24 -7.77
CA LEU A 20 -2.67 4.89 -7.21
C LEU A 20 -1.89 4.86 -5.89
N SER A 21 -0.74 5.54 -5.82
CA SER A 21 0.07 5.66 -4.61
C SER A 21 -0.72 6.27 -3.43
N LYS A 22 -1.47 7.35 -3.67
CA LYS A 22 -2.34 7.97 -2.65
C LYS A 22 -3.51 7.08 -2.24
N GLN A 23 -4.11 6.36 -3.18
CA GLN A 23 -5.18 5.40 -2.87
C GLN A 23 -4.65 4.24 -2.01
N MET A 24 -3.46 3.72 -2.30
CA MET A 24 -2.81 2.71 -1.47
C MET A 24 -2.54 3.22 -0.06
N LEU A 25 -2.04 4.45 0.06
CA LEU A 25 -1.85 5.07 1.37
C LEU A 25 -3.16 5.16 2.16
N ASN A 26 -4.23 5.64 1.54
CA ASN A 26 -5.54 5.71 2.18
C ASN A 26 -6.06 4.31 2.59
N ALA A 27 -5.89 3.30 1.73
CA ALA A 27 -6.26 1.93 2.05
C ALA A 27 -5.47 1.39 3.25
N ALA A 28 -4.16 1.66 3.33
CA ALA A 28 -3.33 1.27 4.46
C ALA A 28 -3.70 2.01 5.75
N GLU A 29 -3.99 3.31 5.69
CA GLU A 29 -4.43 4.12 6.85
C GLU A 29 -5.81 3.67 7.36
N ASN A 30 -6.67 3.14 6.48
CA ASN A 30 -7.99 2.59 6.83
C ASN A 30 -7.97 1.08 7.14
N GLU A 31 -6.81 0.44 7.13
CA GLU A 31 -6.64 -1.02 7.30
C GLU A 31 -7.44 -1.88 6.29
N ASP A 32 -7.74 -1.33 5.10
CA ASP A 32 -8.36 -2.05 4.00
C ASP A 32 -7.29 -2.79 3.17
N TRP A 33 -6.85 -3.92 3.70
CA TRP A 33 -5.73 -4.70 3.13
C TRP A 33 -6.07 -5.36 1.80
N ASP A 34 -7.35 -5.65 1.54
CA ASP A 34 -7.82 -6.21 0.28
C ASP A 34 -7.72 -5.18 -0.83
N GLU A 35 -8.22 -3.96 -0.58
CA GLU A 35 -8.09 -2.83 -1.50
C GLU A 35 -6.62 -2.45 -1.70
N PHE A 36 -5.82 -2.38 -0.62
CA PHE A 36 -4.39 -2.13 -0.71
C PHE A 36 -3.69 -3.13 -1.64
N SER A 37 -3.96 -4.42 -1.48
CA SER A 37 -3.37 -5.49 -2.29
C SER A 37 -3.76 -5.38 -3.76
N ARG A 38 -5.05 -5.10 -4.03
CA ARG A 38 -5.57 -4.89 -5.38
C ARG A 38 -4.94 -3.68 -6.07
N LEU A 39 -4.78 -2.58 -5.35
CA LEU A 39 -4.13 -1.36 -5.83
C LEU A 39 -2.64 -1.56 -6.06
N ASN A 40 -1.94 -2.29 -5.19
CA ASN A 40 -0.51 -2.57 -5.34
C ASN A 40 -0.19 -3.29 -6.66
N VAL A 41 -1.02 -4.28 -7.04
CA VAL A 41 -0.87 -4.98 -8.34
C VAL A 41 -1.05 -4.01 -9.52
N GLN A 42 -1.99 -3.08 -9.44
CA GLN A 42 -2.20 -2.07 -10.49
C GLN A 42 -1.07 -1.05 -10.55
N PHE A 43 -0.58 -0.62 -9.38
CA PHE A 43 0.54 0.28 -9.24
C PHE A 43 1.80 -0.32 -9.88
N ASP A 44 2.13 -1.58 -9.57
CA ASP A 44 3.30 -2.24 -10.11
C ASP A 44 3.25 -2.36 -11.64
N ARG A 45 2.10 -2.73 -12.20
CA ARG A 45 1.91 -2.78 -13.67
C ARG A 45 2.09 -1.39 -14.29
N SER A 46 1.47 -0.36 -13.72
CA SER A 46 1.54 1.01 -14.25
C SER A 46 2.95 1.59 -14.14
N ARG A 47 3.65 1.31 -13.04
CA ARG A 47 5.05 1.69 -12.82
C ARG A 47 5.96 1.04 -13.84
N GLN A 48 5.82 -0.27 -14.05
CA GLN A 48 6.62 -1.01 -15.02
C GLN A 48 6.40 -0.48 -16.44
N GLN A 49 5.15 -0.25 -16.84
CA GLN A 49 4.83 0.36 -18.14
C GLN A 49 5.44 1.75 -18.31
N LEU A 50 5.39 2.60 -17.28
CA LEU A 50 6.00 3.93 -17.33
C LEU A 50 7.53 3.84 -17.41
N PHE A 51 8.15 2.93 -16.66
CA PHE A 51 9.59 2.68 -16.70
C PHE A 51 10.05 2.22 -18.08
N GLU A 52 9.36 1.25 -18.69
CA GLU A 52 9.70 0.73 -20.02
C GLU A 52 9.57 1.79 -21.13
N GLN A 53 8.63 2.72 -20.99
CA GLN A 53 8.37 3.76 -21.99
C GLN A 53 9.24 5.00 -21.81
N SER A 54 9.49 5.40 -20.56
CA SER A 54 10.25 6.59 -20.22
C SER A 54 10.79 6.49 -18.79
N PRO A 55 11.99 5.90 -18.60
CA PRO A 55 12.61 5.77 -17.27
C PRO A 55 12.80 7.11 -16.54
N ASP A 56 13.09 8.17 -17.29
CA ASP A 56 13.33 9.50 -16.72
C ASP A 56 12.05 10.14 -16.18
N ALA A 57 10.88 9.81 -16.73
CA ALA A 57 9.60 10.32 -16.25
C ALA A 57 9.30 9.91 -14.81
N LEU A 58 9.81 8.76 -14.37
CA LEU A 58 9.67 8.30 -12.99
C LEU A 58 10.51 9.15 -12.03
N LYS A 59 11.66 9.68 -12.47
CA LYS A 59 12.56 10.46 -11.60
C LYS A 59 11.87 11.70 -11.04
N GLU A 60 11.01 12.34 -11.84
CA GLU A 60 10.26 13.54 -11.44
C GLU A 60 9.25 13.27 -10.33
N ILE A 61 8.62 12.09 -10.32
CA ILE A 61 7.59 11.73 -9.35
C ILE A 61 8.09 10.82 -8.22
N LEU A 62 9.32 10.30 -8.34
CA LEU A 62 9.92 9.38 -7.39
C LEU A 62 9.93 9.90 -5.94
N PRO A 63 10.25 11.17 -5.65
CA PRO A 63 10.21 11.68 -4.28
C PRO A 63 8.83 11.53 -3.63
N SER A 64 7.75 11.83 -4.37
CA SER A 64 6.38 11.69 -3.88
C SER A 64 5.98 10.23 -3.67
N LEU A 65 6.40 9.34 -4.57
CA LEU A 65 6.16 7.90 -4.42
C LEU A 65 6.92 7.32 -3.21
N LEU A 66 8.12 7.81 -2.92
CA LEU A 66 8.91 7.39 -1.76
C LEU A 66 8.30 7.89 -0.45
N ASP A 67 7.79 9.12 -0.42
CA ASP A 67 7.06 9.66 0.74
C ASP A 67 5.82 8.80 1.06
N ASP A 68 4.99 8.53 0.06
CA ASP A 68 3.83 7.65 0.23
C ASP A 68 4.23 6.25 0.70
N ASN A 69 5.32 5.69 0.17
CA ASN A 69 5.87 4.40 0.60
C ASN A 69 6.30 4.38 2.07
N GLN A 70 7.00 5.41 2.51
CA GLN A 70 7.36 5.52 3.93
C GLN A 70 6.11 5.58 4.81
N ARG A 71 5.08 6.30 4.38
CA ARG A 71 3.82 6.44 5.12
C ARG A 71 3.03 5.14 5.19
N TYR A 72 2.80 4.44 4.07
CA TYR A 72 2.06 3.17 4.12
C TYR A 72 2.87 2.08 4.85
N LEU A 73 4.20 2.07 4.78
CA LEU A 73 5.03 1.15 5.58
C LEU A 73 4.90 1.42 7.08
N SER A 74 4.77 2.69 7.47
CA SER A 74 4.48 3.06 8.86
C SER A 74 3.11 2.52 9.31
N ALA A 75 2.07 2.72 8.50
CA ALA A 75 0.72 2.21 8.77
C ALA A 75 0.72 0.68 8.92
N ILE A 76 1.33 -0.05 7.99
CA ILE A 76 1.47 -1.51 8.06
C ILE A 76 2.16 -1.95 9.36
N LYS A 77 3.25 -1.29 9.77
CA LYS A 77 3.96 -1.62 11.03
C LYS A 77 3.07 -1.42 12.26
N VAL A 78 2.30 -0.34 12.29
CA VAL A 78 1.36 -0.07 13.40
C VAL A 78 0.31 -1.16 13.47
N SER A 79 -0.33 -1.51 12.34
CA SER A 79 -1.36 -2.55 12.31
C SER A 79 -0.80 -3.94 12.63
N MET A 80 0.40 -4.29 12.14
CA MET A 80 1.08 -5.54 12.53
C MET A 80 1.35 -5.61 14.04
N SER A 81 1.75 -4.50 14.66
CA SER A 81 1.94 -4.43 16.11
C SER A 81 0.62 -4.62 16.87
N SER A 82 -0.46 -4.00 16.38
CA SER A 82 -1.80 -4.14 16.94
C SER A 82 -2.30 -5.60 16.88
N LEU A 83 -2.22 -6.23 15.71
CA LEU A 83 -2.60 -7.63 15.50
C LEU A 83 -1.79 -8.60 16.38
N SER A 84 -0.49 -8.34 16.54
CA SER A 84 0.36 -9.13 17.43
C SER A 84 -0.10 -9.06 18.90
N LYS A 85 -0.42 -7.86 19.38
CA LYS A 85 -0.96 -7.66 20.74
C LYS A 85 -2.31 -8.35 20.92
N GLN A 86 -3.19 -8.25 19.93
CA GLN A 86 -4.49 -8.91 19.94
C GLN A 86 -4.34 -10.43 19.98
N ARG A 87 -3.46 -10.99 19.15
CA ARG A 87 -3.16 -12.43 19.16
C ARG A 87 -2.67 -12.92 20.51
N LEU A 88 -1.80 -12.17 21.19
CA LEU A 88 -1.34 -12.53 22.54
C LEU A 88 -2.49 -12.53 23.57
N LYS A 89 -3.40 -11.56 23.46
CA LYS A 89 -4.60 -11.48 24.29
C LYS A 89 -5.52 -12.69 24.04
N ASP A 90 -5.74 -13.05 22.78
CA ASP A 90 -6.59 -14.18 22.41
C ASP A 90 -6.01 -15.52 22.90
N LEU A 91 -4.69 -15.71 22.79
CA LEU A 91 -4.01 -16.88 23.35
C LEU A 91 -4.14 -16.95 24.88
N SER A 92 -4.06 -15.81 25.57
CA SER A 92 -4.27 -15.75 27.03
C SER A 92 -5.71 -16.13 27.40
N ASN A 93 -6.69 -15.60 26.66
CA ASN A 93 -8.11 -15.92 26.86
C ASN A 93 -8.39 -17.40 26.60
N LEU A 94 -7.82 -17.99 25.55
CA LEU A 94 -7.95 -19.41 25.25
C LEU A 94 -7.36 -20.29 26.35
N LYS A 95 -6.21 -19.90 26.93
CA LYS A 95 -5.62 -20.61 28.10
C LYS A 95 -6.54 -20.57 29.31
N LYS A 96 -7.14 -19.40 29.60
CA LYS A 96 -8.10 -19.24 30.72
C LYS A 96 -9.35 -20.09 30.51
N LEU A 97 -9.92 -20.06 29.30
CA LEU A 97 -11.09 -20.87 28.96
C LEU A 97 -10.79 -22.37 29.10
N LYS A 98 -9.61 -22.82 28.64
CA LYS A 98 -9.17 -24.21 28.80
C LYS A 98 -9.00 -24.61 30.26
N ALA A 99 -8.53 -23.70 31.13
CA ALA A 99 -8.42 -23.97 32.56
C ALA A 99 -9.83 -24.11 33.19
N TYR A 100 -10.75 -23.20 32.89
CA TYR A 100 -12.12 -23.25 33.38
C TYR A 100 -12.83 -24.57 33.01
N ILE A 101 -12.73 -24.99 31.74
CA ILE A 101 -13.34 -26.26 31.29
C ILE A 101 -12.73 -27.48 32.01
N LYS A 102 -11.47 -27.44 32.43
CA LYS A 102 -10.84 -28.56 33.16
C LYS A 102 -11.24 -28.63 34.63
N GLU A 103 -11.70 -27.53 35.20
CA GLU A 103 -12.16 -27.41 36.59
C GLU A 103 -13.67 -27.70 36.73
N THR A 104 -14.37 -27.87 35.61
CA THR A 104 -15.79 -28.26 35.53
C THR A 104 -15.90 -29.75 35.20
#